data_AF-A0A7X7SLK7-F1
#
_entry.id   AF-A0A7X7SLK7-F1
#
_cell.length_a   1.000
_cell.length_b   1.000
_cell.length_c   1.000
_cell.angle_alpha   90.00
_cell.angle_beta   90.00
_cell.angle_gamma   90.00
#
_symmetry.space_group_name_H-M   'P 1'
#
loop_
_entity.id
_entity.type
_entity.pdbx_description
1 polymer ?
#
loop_
_entity_poly.entity_id
_entity_poly.type
_entity_poly.pdbx_seq_one_letter_code
_entity_poly.pdbx_strand_id
1 'polypeptide(L)'
;MKQLLVLGAGTAGTMVVNRLRRVLDVDEWKITIVDPLETHYYQPGFLFIPFGMYSKNDVVKPMRDFIPAGVEVIKAAADVIEPDQNRVRLADGKLVGYDFLVIATGAFIHPEETPGLNEHEWGRSIQEFYTLEGAIALAKYLRTWQGGRLVVNVVENPIKCPVAPIEFLMLADWYFHEQGMRDRVELV
;
A
#
# COMPACT_ATOMS: atom_id res chain seq x y z
N MET A 1 16.34 21.57 20.19
CA MET A 1 15.12 21.06 19.52
C MET A 1 15.35 19.59 19.19
N LYS A 2 14.61 18.70 19.84
CA LYS A 2 14.66 17.24 19.64
C LYS A 2 14.06 16.86 18.29
N GLN A 3 14.57 15.80 17.67
CA GLN A 3 14.21 15.36 16.32
C GLN A 3 13.44 14.04 16.36
N LEU A 4 12.19 14.07 15.90
CA LEU A 4 11.42 12.86 15.60
C LEU A 4 11.42 12.64 14.08
N LEU A 5 12.01 11.54 13.64
CA LEU A 5 12.01 11.12 12.23
C LEU A 5 11.03 9.97 12.02
N VAL A 6 10.16 10.10 11.02
CA VAL A 6 9.22 9.07 10.60
C VAL A 6 9.56 8.65 9.16
N LEU A 7 9.84 7.37 8.95
CA LEU A 7 10.07 6.80 7.62
C LEU A 7 8.77 6.17 7.10
N GLY A 8 8.29 6.64 5.96
CA GLY A 8 7.04 6.23 5.34
C GLY A 8 5.88 7.15 5.75
N ALA A 9 5.18 7.67 4.76
CA ALA A 9 3.99 8.52 4.87
C ALA A 9 2.73 7.81 4.38
N GLY A 10 2.69 6.48 4.53
CA GLY A 10 1.46 5.70 4.42
C GLY A 10 0.54 5.89 5.64
N THR A 11 -0.39 4.95 5.84
CA THR A 11 -1.38 5.00 6.93
C THR A 11 -0.75 5.19 8.32
N ALA A 12 0.23 4.37 8.68
CA ALA A 12 0.84 4.42 10.01
C ALA A 12 1.64 5.72 10.24
N GLY A 13 2.49 6.11 9.29
CA GLY A 13 3.32 7.31 9.42
C GLY A 13 2.49 8.60 9.52
N THR A 14 1.46 8.73 8.67
CA THR A 14 0.53 9.87 8.74
C THR A 14 -0.22 9.90 10.08
N MET A 15 -0.69 8.76 10.60
CA MET A 15 -1.31 8.70 11.93
C MET A 15 -0.35 9.13 13.04
N VAL A 16 0.91 8.68 12.98
CA VAL A 16 1.95 9.03 13.95
C VAL A 16 2.19 10.54 13.98
N VAL A 17 2.45 11.16 12.83
CA VAL A 17 2.71 12.62 12.79
C VAL A 17 1.48 13.44 13.18
N ASN A 18 0.27 13.01 12.79
CA ASN A 18 -0.97 13.67 13.22
C ASN A 18 -1.16 13.64 14.73
N ARG A 19 -0.87 12.50 15.36
CA ARG A 19 -1.01 12.34 16.80
C ARG A 19 0.07 13.13 17.54
N LEU A 20 1.33 12.94 17.17
CA LEU A 20 2.46 13.51 17.90
C LEU A 20 2.59 15.01 17.71
N ARG A 21 2.22 15.56 16.55
CA ARG A 21 2.15 17.00 16.35
C ARG A 21 1.22 17.70 17.35
N ARG A 22 0.19 17.02 17.88
CA ARG A 22 -0.75 17.57 18.87
C ARG A 22 -0.29 17.42 20.31
N VAL A 23 0.61 16.47 20.58
CA VAL A 23 0.99 16.07 21.94
C VAL A 23 2.39 16.60 22.31
N LEU A 24 3.29 16.71 21.34
CA LEU A 24 4.63 17.23 21.55
C LEU A 24 4.63 18.76 21.54
N ASP A 25 5.42 19.35 22.44
CA ASP A 25 5.69 20.78 22.45
C ASP A 25 6.50 21.16 21.20
N VAL A 26 5.97 22.11 20.43
CA VAL A 26 6.54 22.57 19.15
C VAL A 26 7.83 23.36 19.32
N ASP A 27 8.04 23.97 20.49
CA ASP A 27 9.26 24.71 20.78
C ASP A 27 10.41 23.76 21.14
N GLU A 28 10.07 22.56 21.63
CA GLU A 28 11.04 21.53 21.98
C GLU A 28 11.27 20.51 20.86
N TRP A 29 10.26 20.20 20.03
CA TRP A 29 10.28 19.09 19.07
C TRP A 29 10.10 19.52 17.63
N LYS A 30 10.93 18.94 16.76
CA LYS A 30 10.78 18.97 15.32
C LYS A 30 10.39 17.59 14.81
N ILE A 31 9.34 17.53 14.00
CA ILE A 31 8.86 16.29 13.36
C ILE A 31 9.17 16.35 11.88
N THR A 32 9.85 15.32 11.38
CA THR A 32 10.16 15.15 9.97
C THR A 32 9.61 13.81 9.50
N ILE A 33 8.91 13.80 8.37
CA ILE A 33 8.45 12.58 7.69
C ILE A 33 9.11 12.46 6.33
N VAL A 34 9.57 11.26 6.00
CA VAL A 34 10.27 10.97 4.76
C VAL A 34 9.48 9.94 3.97
N ASP A 35 9.14 10.26 2.73
CA ASP A 35 8.51 9.33 1.79
C ASP A 35 8.87 9.72 0.35
N PRO A 36 9.16 8.76 -0.54
CA PRO A 36 9.44 9.08 -1.94
C PRO A 36 8.20 9.54 -2.72
N LEU A 37 7.00 9.21 -2.26
CA LEU A 37 5.73 9.47 -2.95
C LEU A 37 5.09 10.78 -2.48
N GLU A 38 4.35 11.42 -3.38
CA GLU A 38 3.47 12.56 -3.06
C GLU A 38 2.01 12.13 -2.90
N THR A 39 1.77 10.83 -2.98
CA THR A 39 0.45 10.22 -3.06
C THR A 39 0.25 9.32 -1.86
N HIS A 40 -0.91 9.45 -1.21
CA HIS A 40 -1.39 8.51 -0.21
C HIS A 40 -2.42 7.58 -0.83
N TYR A 41 -2.25 6.28 -0.56
CA TYR A 41 -3.12 5.22 -1.03
C TYR A 41 -3.94 4.63 0.12
N TYR A 42 -5.27 4.68 -0.02
CA TYR A 42 -6.17 3.87 0.80
C TYR A 42 -6.21 2.44 0.26
N GLN A 43 -5.15 1.67 0.56
CA GLN A 43 -4.96 0.31 0.04
C GLN A 43 -6.12 -0.67 0.31
N PRO A 44 -6.86 -0.62 1.45
CA PRO A 44 -8.05 -1.47 1.62
C PRO A 44 -9.08 -1.28 0.50
N GLY A 45 -9.12 -0.08 -0.09
CA GLY A 45 -9.95 0.25 -1.23
C GLY A 45 -9.66 -0.55 -2.51
N PHE A 46 -8.44 -1.08 -2.66
CA PHE A 46 -8.02 -1.79 -3.87
C PHE A 46 -8.82 -3.08 -4.10
N LEU A 47 -9.25 -3.73 -3.01
CA LEU A 47 -10.11 -4.91 -3.03
C LEU A 47 -11.43 -4.68 -3.79
N PHE A 48 -11.95 -3.46 -3.76
CA PHE A 48 -13.25 -3.09 -4.31
C PHE A 48 -13.17 -2.60 -5.77
N ILE A 49 -11.97 -2.29 -6.28
CA ILE A 49 -11.77 -1.80 -7.65
C ILE A 49 -12.07 -2.88 -8.71
N PRO A 50 -11.62 -4.15 -8.57
CA PRO A 50 -11.92 -5.24 -9.50
C PRO A 50 -13.41 -5.37 -9.85
N PHE A 51 -14.27 -5.09 -8.87
CA PHE A 51 -15.72 -5.27 -8.95
C PHE A 51 -16.47 -3.97 -9.25
N GLY A 52 -15.75 -2.88 -9.57
CA GLY A 52 -16.34 -1.60 -9.97
C GLY A 52 -17.01 -0.80 -8.86
N MET A 53 -16.88 -1.22 -7.60
CA MET A 53 -17.44 -0.48 -6.46
C MET A 53 -16.65 0.80 -6.18
N TYR A 54 -15.32 0.71 -6.27
CA TYR A 54 -14.41 1.85 -6.09
C TYR A 54 -13.66 2.16 -7.40
N SER A 55 -13.29 3.42 -7.56
CA SER A 55 -12.42 3.90 -8.62
C SER A 55 -11.05 4.33 -8.07
N LYS A 56 -10.10 4.59 -8.98
CA LYS A 56 -8.80 5.17 -8.63
C LYS A 56 -8.94 6.45 -7.80
N ASN A 57 -9.92 7.31 -8.11
CA ASN A 57 -10.08 8.60 -7.44
C ASN A 57 -10.60 8.48 -5.99
N ASP A 58 -11.21 7.34 -5.66
CA ASP A 58 -11.69 7.06 -4.30
C ASP A 58 -10.54 6.69 -3.36
N VAL A 59 -9.49 6.06 -3.90
CA VAL A 59 -8.39 5.48 -3.12
C VAL A 59 -7.06 6.23 -3.22
N VAL A 60 -6.95 7.16 -4.18
CA VAL A 60 -5.74 7.96 -4.42
C VAL A 60 -5.98 9.38 -3.98
N LYS A 61 -5.18 9.87 -3.01
CA LYS A 61 -5.27 11.23 -2.49
C LYS A 61 -3.88 11.86 -2.40
N PRO A 62 -3.75 13.19 -2.50
CA PRO A 62 -2.48 13.86 -2.20
C PRO A 62 -2.03 13.57 -0.77
N MET A 63 -0.79 13.12 -0.58
CA MET A 63 -0.25 12.78 0.74
C MET A 63 -0.28 13.98 1.70
N ARG A 64 0.00 15.17 1.17
CA ARG A 64 0.01 16.42 1.95
C ARG A 64 -1.31 16.72 2.66
N ASP A 65 -2.43 16.21 2.14
CA ASP A 65 -3.77 16.44 2.73
C ASP A 65 -3.90 15.74 4.09
N PHE A 66 -3.01 14.78 4.38
CA PHE A 66 -2.98 14.03 5.64
C PHE A 66 -1.80 14.41 6.54
N ILE A 67 -0.99 15.42 6.20
CA ILE A 67 0.15 15.84 7.01
C ILE A 67 -0.19 17.18 7.66
N PRO A 68 -0.15 17.29 9.01
CA PRO A 68 -0.49 18.53 9.69
C PRO A 68 0.58 19.61 9.48
N ALA A 69 0.16 20.88 9.53
CA ALA A 69 1.08 22.00 9.44
C ALA A 69 2.19 21.96 10.51
N GLY A 70 3.40 22.34 10.11
CA GLY A 70 4.59 22.33 10.96
C GLY A 70 5.33 21.00 11.02
N VAL A 71 4.88 19.97 10.31
CA VAL A 71 5.69 18.76 10.03
C VAL A 71 6.50 18.98 8.77
N GLU A 72 7.81 18.74 8.83
CA GLU A 72 8.67 18.78 7.63
C GLU A 72 8.46 17.51 6.81
N VAL A 73 8.25 17.66 5.51
CA VAL A 73 8.14 16.55 4.57
C VAL A 73 9.37 16.54 3.69
N ILE A 74 10.10 15.42 3.69
CA ILE A 74 11.22 15.19 2.78
C ILE A 74 10.77 14.17 1.73
N LYS A 75 10.73 14.63 0.48
CA LYS A 75 10.43 13.77 -0.67
C LYS A 75 11.67 13.03 -1.13
N ALA A 76 11.94 11.89 -0.52
CA ALA A 76 13.07 11.03 -0.85
C ALA A 76 12.82 9.60 -0.34
N ALA A 77 13.47 8.62 -0.96
CA ALA A 77 13.52 7.27 -0.41
C ALA A 77 14.56 7.20 0.72
N ALA A 78 14.22 6.52 1.82
CA ALA A 78 15.22 6.09 2.79
C ALA A 78 16.05 4.96 2.19
N ASP A 79 17.36 5.01 2.37
CA ASP A 79 18.32 4.02 1.85
C ASP A 79 18.87 3.17 3.00
N VAL A 80 19.59 3.78 3.94
CA VAL A 80 20.23 3.07 5.05
C VAL A 80 19.94 3.75 6.39
N ILE A 81 19.53 2.95 7.38
CA ILE A 81 19.46 3.38 8.77
C ILE A 81 20.82 3.10 9.42
N GLU A 82 21.45 4.14 9.97
CA GLU A 82 22.74 4.07 10.67
C GLU A 82 22.52 4.29 12.17
N PRO A 83 22.13 3.24 12.93
CA PRO A 83 21.67 3.38 14.32
C PRO A 83 22.76 3.88 15.26
N ASP A 84 24.02 3.46 15.06
CA ASP A 84 25.17 3.90 15.89
C ASP A 84 25.43 5.42 15.80
N GLN A 85 24.89 6.06 14.76
CA GLN A 85 25.04 7.50 14.50
C GLN A 85 23.71 8.24 14.62
N ASN A 86 22.63 7.55 15.03
CA ASN A 86 21.26 8.06 15.10
C ASN A 86 20.85 8.85 13.86
N ARG A 87 21.09 8.29 12.67
CA ARG A 87 20.73 8.93 11.40
C ARG A 87 20.25 7.97 10.33
N VAL A 88 19.59 8.52 9.32
CA VAL A 88 19.17 7.82 8.11
C VAL A 88 19.84 8.48 6.92
N ARG A 89 20.48 7.68 6.08
CA ARG A 89 20.92 8.10 4.75
C ARG A 89 19.78 7.91 3.77
N LEU A 90 19.47 8.95 3.03
CA LEU A 90 18.47 8.95 1.97
C LEU A 90 19.13 8.58 0.64
N ALA A 91 18.33 8.13 -0.32
CA ALA A 91 18.81 7.69 -1.63
C ALA A 91 19.49 8.81 -2.44
N ASP A 92 19.21 10.08 -2.13
CA ASP A 92 19.88 11.25 -2.71
C ASP A 92 21.21 11.62 -2.02
N GLY A 93 21.65 10.81 -1.04
CA GLY A 93 22.85 11.01 -0.25
C GLY A 93 22.67 11.94 0.97
N LYS A 94 21.50 12.57 1.15
CA LYS A 94 21.23 13.41 2.32
C LYS A 94 21.23 12.56 3.59
N LEU A 95 21.85 13.06 4.65
CA LEU A 95 21.82 12.47 5.98
C LEU A 95 20.79 13.21 6.85
N VAL A 96 19.91 12.46 7.51
CA VAL A 96 18.88 12.98 8.41
C VAL A 96 19.06 12.38 9.79
N GLY A 97 19.46 13.20 10.76
CA GLY A 97 19.60 12.79 12.16
C GLY A 97 18.25 12.68 12.88
N TYR A 98 18.20 11.88 13.93
CA TYR A 98 17.03 11.71 14.79
C TYR A 98 17.43 11.53 16.26
N ASP A 99 16.56 11.93 17.18
CA ASP A 99 16.58 11.46 18.56
C ASP A 99 15.63 10.26 18.72
N PHE A 100 14.53 10.25 17.95
CA PHE A 100 13.56 9.16 17.89
C PHE A 100 13.26 8.83 16.43
N LEU A 101 13.27 7.53 16.10
CA LEU A 101 12.96 7.01 14.78
C LEU A 101 11.69 6.15 14.83
N VAL A 102 10.74 6.44 13.94
CA VAL A 102 9.58 5.59 13.68
C VAL A 102 9.71 5.00 12.29
N ILE A 103 9.67 3.67 12.19
CA ILE A 103 9.71 2.95 10.91
C ILE A 103 8.28 2.53 10.55
N ALA A 104 7.73 3.15 9.51
CA ALA A 104 6.37 2.98 9.02
C ALA A 104 6.34 2.75 7.50
N THR A 105 7.34 2.02 6.98
CA THR A 105 7.60 1.82 5.54
C THR A 105 6.65 0.86 4.83
N GLY A 106 5.80 0.15 5.58
CA GLY A 106 4.80 -0.77 5.02
C GLY A 106 5.41 -2.05 4.46
N ALA A 107 4.72 -2.65 3.49
CA ALA A 107 5.11 -3.91 2.84
C ALA A 107 4.79 -3.86 1.34
N PHE A 108 5.61 -4.56 0.55
CA PHE A 108 5.49 -4.70 -0.90
C PHE A 108 5.24 -6.16 -1.26
N ILE A 109 4.67 -6.39 -2.44
CA ILE A 109 4.57 -7.74 -3.00
C ILE A 109 5.83 -8.06 -3.79
N HIS A 110 6.31 -9.29 -3.69
CA HIS A 110 7.51 -9.78 -4.35
C HIS A 110 7.20 -11.03 -5.18
N PRO A 111 6.39 -10.92 -6.25
CA PRO A 111 5.99 -12.08 -7.05
C PRO A 111 7.19 -12.80 -7.69
N GLU A 112 8.32 -12.11 -7.87
CA GLU A 112 9.59 -12.69 -8.34
C GLU A 112 10.21 -13.71 -7.38
N GLU A 113 9.85 -13.70 -6.09
CA GLU A 113 10.35 -14.66 -5.10
C GLU A 113 9.63 -16.02 -5.19
N THR A 114 8.53 -16.09 -5.96
CA THR A 114 7.77 -17.32 -6.17
C THR A 114 8.03 -17.88 -7.57
N PRO A 115 8.68 -19.06 -7.70
CA PRO A 115 8.93 -19.68 -9.01
C PRO A 115 7.64 -19.83 -9.83
N GLY A 116 7.66 -19.42 -11.10
CA GLY A 116 6.50 -19.47 -11.99
C GLY A 116 5.51 -18.30 -11.88
N LEU A 117 5.57 -17.48 -10.82
CA LEU A 117 4.54 -16.45 -10.58
C LEU A 117 4.75 -15.18 -11.43
N ASN A 118 5.93 -14.57 -11.37
CA ASN A 118 6.27 -13.37 -12.14
C ASN A 118 6.87 -13.68 -13.52
N GLU A 119 6.29 -14.65 -14.23
CA GLU A 119 6.74 -15.07 -15.55
C GLU A 119 5.73 -14.63 -16.64
N HIS A 120 5.57 -15.44 -17.70
CA HIS A 120 4.82 -15.09 -18.91
C HIS A 120 3.31 -14.89 -18.70
N GLU A 121 2.75 -15.42 -17.61
CA GLU A 121 1.32 -15.31 -17.29
C GLU A 121 0.96 -14.17 -16.32
N TRP A 122 1.96 -13.50 -15.72
CA TRP A 122 1.74 -12.35 -14.84
C TRP A 122 1.10 -11.18 -15.59
N GLY A 123 0.01 -10.64 -15.04
CA GLY A 123 -0.81 -9.62 -15.67
C GLY A 123 -1.69 -10.14 -16.82
N ARG A 124 -1.64 -11.44 -17.13
CA ARG A 124 -2.51 -12.12 -18.10
C ARG A 124 -3.54 -12.99 -17.40
N SER A 125 -3.26 -14.27 -17.21
CA SER A 125 -4.12 -15.18 -16.45
C SER A 125 -3.86 -15.08 -14.94
N ILE A 126 -2.67 -14.62 -14.54
CA ILE A 126 -2.34 -14.34 -13.14
C ILE A 126 -2.51 -12.84 -12.89
N GLN A 127 -3.35 -12.49 -11.93
CA GLN A 127 -3.69 -11.11 -11.57
C GLN A 127 -3.53 -10.92 -10.06
N GLU A 128 -3.35 -9.67 -9.62
CA GLU A 128 -3.28 -9.30 -8.20
C GLU A 128 -4.04 -8.00 -7.92
N PHE A 129 -4.43 -7.75 -6.68
CA PHE A 129 -5.17 -6.55 -6.25
C PHE A 129 -4.52 -5.82 -5.06
N TYR A 130 -3.29 -6.18 -4.72
CA TYR A 130 -2.49 -5.57 -3.65
C TYR A 130 -1.76 -4.31 -4.08
N THR A 131 -1.65 -4.04 -5.39
CA THR A 131 -1.24 -2.75 -5.96
C THR A 131 -2.43 -2.06 -6.65
N LEU A 132 -2.32 -0.74 -6.83
CA LEU A 132 -3.34 0.02 -7.56
C LEU A 132 -3.40 -0.42 -9.03
N GLU A 133 -2.23 -0.60 -9.64
CA GLU A 133 -2.06 -1.02 -11.02
C GLU A 133 -2.68 -2.40 -11.24
N GLY A 134 -2.40 -3.36 -10.36
CA GLY A 134 -2.98 -4.70 -10.39
C GLY A 134 -4.49 -4.68 -10.22
N ALA A 135 -5.00 -3.96 -9.22
CA ALA A 135 -6.44 -3.86 -8.99
C ALA A 135 -7.19 -3.28 -10.21
N ILE A 136 -6.61 -2.27 -10.88
CA ILE A 136 -7.14 -1.70 -12.12
C ILE A 136 -7.02 -2.69 -13.29
N ALA A 137 -5.92 -3.40 -13.41
CA ALA A 137 -5.71 -4.40 -14.46
C ALA A 137 -6.71 -5.55 -14.33
N LEU A 138 -6.89 -6.06 -13.11
CA LEU A 138 -7.86 -7.09 -12.78
C LEU A 138 -9.29 -6.62 -13.07
N ALA A 139 -9.66 -5.38 -12.73
CA ALA A 139 -10.95 -4.82 -13.10
C ALA A 139 -11.19 -4.82 -14.62
N LYS A 140 -10.16 -4.52 -15.42
CA LYS A 140 -10.25 -4.58 -16.89
C LYS A 140 -10.38 -6.01 -17.38
N TYR A 141 -9.59 -6.93 -16.81
CA TYR A 141 -9.62 -8.35 -17.16
C TYR A 141 -11.01 -8.96 -16.93
N LEU A 142 -11.59 -8.75 -15.74
CA LEU A 142 -12.89 -9.30 -15.36
C LEU A 142 -14.06 -8.80 -16.21
N ARG A 143 -13.97 -7.62 -16.84
CA ARG A 143 -15.03 -7.10 -17.74
C ARG A 143 -15.17 -7.90 -19.03
N THR A 144 -14.08 -8.50 -19.50
CA THR A 144 -14.06 -9.27 -20.76
C THR A 144 -13.96 -10.77 -20.54
N TRP A 145 -13.69 -11.20 -19.30
CA TRP A 145 -13.55 -12.60 -18.95
C TRP A 145 -14.87 -13.36 -19.13
N GLN A 146 -14.81 -14.54 -19.74
CA GLN A 146 -16.00 -15.31 -20.14
C GLN A 146 -16.42 -16.38 -19.13
N GLY A 147 -15.72 -16.47 -18.00
CA GLY A 147 -15.86 -17.54 -17.02
C GLY A 147 -14.79 -18.62 -17.15
N GLY A 148 -14.86 -19.61 -16.28
CA GLY A 148 -13.85 -20.64 -16.05
C GLY A 148 -13.54 -20.79 -14.57
N ARG A 149 -12.36 -21.33 -14.26
CA ARG A 149 -11.89 -21.49 -12.89
C ARG A 149 -11.13 -20.24 -12.44
N LEU A 150 -11.61 -19.59 -11.39
CA LEU A 150 -10.91 -18.52 -10.68
C LEU A 150 -10.34 -19.10 -9.40
N VAL A 151 -9.01 -19.06 -9.27
CA VAL A 151 -8.29 -19.53 -8.09
C VAL A 151 -7.75 -18.33 -7.33
N VAL A 152 -8.04 -18.22 -6.04
CA VAL A 152 -7.38 -17.25 -5.16
C VAL A 152 -6.24 -17.93 -4.43
N ASN A 153 -5.02 -17.61 -4.86
CA ASN A 153 -3.81 -18.17 -4.28
C ASN A 153 -3.24 -17.27 -3.17
N VAL A 154 -2.99 -17.85 -2.00
CA VAL A 154 -2.19 -17.23 -0.93
C VAL A 154 -0.86 -17.98 -0.86
N VAL A 155 0.20 -17.36 -1.40
CA VAL A 155 1.51 -18.01 -1.55
C VAL A 155 2.12 -18.38 -0.20
N GLU A 156 2.31 -17.41 0.68
CA GLU A 156 2.95 -17.58 1.98
C GLU A 156 2.41 -16.54 2.98
N ASN A 157 2.45 -16.87 4.27
CA ASN A 157 2.15 -15.94 5.36
C ASN A 157 3.46 -15.47 6.02
N PRO A 158 3.55 -14.20 6.47
CA PRO A 158 2.44 -13.25 6.63
C PRO A 158 2.15 -12.40 5.38
N ILE A 159 0.87 -12.04 5.20
CA ILE A 159 0.42 -11.07 4.18
C ILE A 159 -0.22 -9.82 4.81
N LYS A 160 -0.23 -8.72 4.06
CA LYS A 160 -1.04 -7.54 4.44
C LYS A 160 -2.52 -7.86 4.26
N CYS A 161 -3.32 -7.54 5.28
CA CYS A 161 -4.75 -7.83 5.33
C CYS A 161 -5.10 -9.33 5.10
N PRO A 162 -4.87 -10.22 6.08
CA PRO A 162 -5.10 -11.67 5.95
C PRO A 162 -6.53 -12.07 5.56
N VAL A 163 -7.51 -11.19 5.78
CA VAL A 163 -8.91 -11.42 5.38
C VAL A 163 -9.19 -11.10 3.92
N ALA A 164 -8.35 -10.27 3.27
CA ALA A 164 -8.61 -9.79 1.91
C ALA A 164 -8.76 -10.90 0.85
N PRO A 165 -8.01 -12.01 0.87
CA PRO A 165 -8.23 -13.12 -0.08
C PRO A 165 -9.62 -13.76 0.04
N ILE A 166 -10.11 -13.93 1.27
CA ILE A 166 -11.44 -14.51 1.53
C ILE A 166 -12.53 -13.51 1.15
N GLU A 167 -12.37 -12.24 1.52
CA GLU A 167 -13.29 -11.18 1.11
C GLU A 167 -13.34 -11.05 -0.42
N PHE A 168 -12.21 -11.20 -1.11
CA PHE A 168 -12.16 -11.21 -2.57
C PHE A 168 -13.01 -12.34 -3.16
N LEU A 169 -12.91 -13.56 -2.63
CA LEU A 169 -13.73 -14.69 -3.09
C LEU A 169 -15.23 -14.41 -2.90
N MET A 170 -15.62 -13.87 -1.75
CA MET A 170 -17.03 -13.51 -1.48
C MET A 170 -17.52 -12.39 -2.42
N LEU A 171 -16.70 -11.39 -2.69
CA LEU A 171 -17.01 -10.32 -3.62
C LEU A 171 -17.06 -10.79 -5.07
N ALA A 172 -16.19 -11.73 -5.46
CA ALA A 172 -16.21 -12.35 -6.78
C ALA A 172 -17.49 -13.17 -6.99
N ASP A 173 -17.89 -13.96 -6.00
CA ASP A 173 -19.15 -14.71 -6.01
C ASP A 173 -20.35 -13.79 -6.25
N TRP A 174 -20.46 -12.73 -5.44
CA TRP A 174 -21.47 -11.69 -5.60
C TRP A 174 -21.41 -11.02 -6.99
N TYR A 175 -20.22 -10.58 -7.41
CA TYR A 175 -20.04 -9.89 -8.69
C TYR A 175 -20.50 -10.74 -9.87
N PHE A 176 -20.13 -12.03 -9.92
CA PHE A 176 -20.54 -12.91 -11.01
C PHE A 176 -22.02 -13.29 -10.97
N HIS A 177 -22.64 -13.28 -9.78
CA HIS A 177 -24.10 -13.36 -9.65
C HIS A 177 -24.76 -12.14 -10.29
N GLU A 178 -24.31 -10.92 -9.98
CA GLU A 178 -24.84 -9.68 -10.56
C GLU A 178 -24.63 -9.59 -12.08
N GLN A 179 -23.52 -10.14 -12.59
CA GLN A 179 -23.26 -10.23 -14.03
C GLN A 179 -24.03 -11.37 -14.73
N GLY A 180 -24.81 -12.18 -14.01
CA GLY A 180 -25.55 -13.31 -14.57
C GLY A 180 -24.67 -14.42 -15.15
N MET A 181 -23.42 -14.53 -14.68
CA MET A 181 -22.43 -15.49 -15.21
C MET A 181 -21.92 -16.49 -14.18
N ARG A 182 -22.49 -16.49 -12.97
CA ARG A 182 -22.04 -17.32 -11.85
C ARG A 182 -21.94 -18.82 -12.18
N ASP A 183 -22.88 -19.35 -12.94
CA ASP A 183 -22.91 -20.77 -13.34
C ASP A 183 -21.73 -21.18 -14.24
N ARG A 184 -21.03 -20.21 -14.81
CA ARG A 184 -19.85 -20.41 -15.65
C ARG A 184 -18.54 -20.26 -14.88
N VAL A 185 -18.61 -19.99 -13.58
CA VAL A 185 -17.43 -19.70 -12.74
C VAL A 185 -17.29 -20.74 -11.64
N GLU A 186 -16.14 -21.39 -11.60
CA GLU A 186 -15.71 -22.20 -10.46
C GLU A 186 -14.77 -21.35 -9.60
N LEU A 187 -15.17 -21.07 -8.36
CA LEU A 187 -14.34 -20.35 -7.38
C LEU A 187 -13.58 -21.37 -6.53
N VAL A 188 -12.26 -21.22 -6.45
CA VAL A 188 -11.34 -22.09 -5.69
C VAL A 188 -10.44 -21.28 -4.79
#